data_AF-A0A8J3BHY3-F1
#
_entry.id   AF-A0A8J3BHY3-F1
#
_cell.length_a   1.000
_cell.length_b   1.000
_cell.length_c   1.000
_cell.angle_alpha   90.00
_cell.angle_beta   90.00
_cell.angle_gamma   90.00
#
_symmetry.space_group_name_H-M   'P 1'
#
loop_
_entity.id
_entity.type
_entity.pdbx_description
1 polymer ?
#
loop_
_entity_poly.entity_id
_entity_poly.type
_entity_poly.pdbx_seq_one_letter_code
_entity_poly.pdbx_strand_id
1 'polypeptide(L)'
;MSAQRLHENQFGPEFVMAHNSAISTFINFPNLGKSEPNRSKSFIKLKRLRFKGTVKIERVLNMDGSTPKIEGVFSMVVVVDRKPHLGSSGCLHTFDELFGARIHSHGNLSITATLKDRFYIRHVYKRVLSVEKDSMMVDVEGSTYLSNKRFNCWATFKDDERDSCNGVYANISKNALLVYYCWMSDALSKASTFVSFDLDYVG
;
A
#
# COMPACT_ATOMS: atom_id res chain seq x y z
N MET A 1 10.29 25.14 4.23
CA MET A 1 9.65 23.88 3.80
C MET A 1 8.80 24.22 2.61
N SER A 2 9.17 23.72 1.44
CA SER A 2 8.47 23.93 0.17
C SER A 2 7.43 22.83 -0.04
N ALA A 3 6.45 23.06 -0.91
CA ALA A 3 5.57 22.00 -1.36
C ALA A 3 6.31 21.16 -2.41
N GLN A 4 6.43 19.86 -2.15
CA GLN A 4 7.21 18.93 -2.95
C GLN A 4 6.36 17.68 -3.28
N ARG A 5 6.84 16.90 -4.25
CA ARG A 5 6.22 15.64 -4.66
C ARG A 5 7.28 14.56 -4.80
N LEU A 6 6.99 13.39 -4.23
CA LEU A 6 7.76 12.18 -4.45
C LEU A 6 6.95 11.20 -5.28
N HIS A 7 7.59 10.62 -6.29
CA HIS A 7 7.01 9.62 -7.16
C HIS A 7 7.62 8.25 -6.85
N GLU A 8 6.79 7.23 -6.69
CA GLU A 8 7.20 5.85 -6.46
C GLU A 8 6.41 4.93 -7.39
N ASN A 9 7.04 3.86 -7.86
CA ASN A 9 6.40 2.82 -8.65
C ASN A 9 6.43 1.49 -7.90
N GLN A 10 5.27 0.82 -7.87
CA GLN A 10 5.06 -0.49 -7.28
C GLN A 10 4.61 -1.45 -8.38
N PHE A 11 5.59 -2.09 -9.01
CA PHE A 11 5.42 -3.10 -10.05
C PHE A 11 6.62 -4.05 -10.05
N GLY A 12 6.44 -5.26 -10.58
CA GLY A 12 7.49 -6.25 -10.64
C GLY A 12 7.03 -7.60 -10.09
N PRO A 13 7.91 -8.61 -10.07
CA PRO A 13 7.61 -9.95 -9.55
C PRO A 13 7.10 -9.96 -8.10
N GLU A 14 7.57 -9.01 -7.28
CA GLU A 14 7.16 -8.80 -5.89
C GLU A 14 5.76 -8.19 -5.74
N PHE A 15 5.19 -7.69 -6.84
CA PHE A 15 3.85 -7.12 -6.94
C PHE A 15 2.85 -8.03 -7.68
N VAL A 16 3.13 -9.34 -7.68
CA VAL A 16 2.24 -10.39 -8.20
C VAL A 16 1.62 -11.15 -7.04
N MET A 17 0.30 -11.07 -6.91
CA MET A 17 -0.46 -11.87 -5.96
C MET A 17 -0.85 -13.20 -6.62
N ALA A 18 -0.58 -14.29 -5.92
CA ALA A 18 -1.14 -15.59 -6.23
C ALA A 18 -2.62 -15.64 -5.84
N HIS A 19 -3.26 -16.77 -6.13
CA HIS A 19 -4.62 -17.04 -5.72
C HIS A 19 -4.77 -16.90 -4.19
N ASN A 20 -5.75 -16.10 -3.76
CA ASN A 20 -6.06 -15.85 -2.35
C ASN A 20 -4.86 -15.38 -1.52
N SER A 21 -4.01 -14.52 -2.11
CA SER A 21 -2.82 -13.97 -1.47
C SER A 21 -2.89 -12.45 -1.28
N ALA A 22 -1.95 -11.94 -0.48
CA ALA A 22 -1.81 -10.52 -0.20
C ALA A 22 -0.35 -10.11 -0.13
N ILE A 23 -0.09 -8.83 -0.40
CA ILE A 23 1.25 -8.21 -0.35
C ILE A 23 1.17 -7.02 0.60
N SER A 24 2.21 -6.87 1.43
CA SER A 24 2.35 -5.75 2.36
C SER A 24 3.59 -4.94 1.97
N THR A 25 3.42 -3.66 1.72
CA THR A 25 4.49 -2.74 1.34
C THR A 25 4.27 -1.37 2.00
N PHE A 26 5.12 -0.39 1.69
CA PHE A 26 5.07 0.96 2.21
C PHE A 26 5.45 1.99 1.13
N ILE A 27 5.05 3.24 1.35
CA ILE A 27 5.50 4.37 0.53
C ILE A 27 6.78 4.93 1.14
N ASN A 28 7.85 5.01 0.35
CA ASN A 28 9.08 5.66 0.75
C ASN A 28 8.86 7.16 0.92
N PHE A 29 9.58 7.74 1.87
CA PHE A 29 9.61 9.18 2.10
C PHE A 29 10.90 9.79 1.52
N PRO A 30 11.00 11.12 1.44
CA PRO A 30 12.24 11.78 1.02
C PRO A 30 13.38 11.55 2.02
N ASN A 31 14.61 11.46 1.49
CA ASN A 31 15.83 11.42 2.28
C ASN A 31 16.15 12.81 2.86
N LEU A 32 17.01 12.90 3.87
CA LEU A 32 17.53 14.18 4.37
C LEU A 32 18.54 14.75 3.37
N GLY A 33 18.34 15.98 2.91
CA GLY A 33 19.23 16.59 1.91
C GLY A 33 18.90 18.05 1.60
N LYS A 34 19.84 18.72 0.92
CA LYS A 34 19.69 20.14 0.54
C LYS A 34 19.01 20.33 -0.83
N SER A 35 18.94 19.29 -1.66
CA SER A 35 18.34 19.32 -2.99
C SER A 35 16.91 18.78 -2.96
N GLU A 36 16.01 19.35 -3.76
CA GLU A 36 14.70 18.74 -3.99
C GLU A 36 14.85 17.42 -4.79
N PRO A 37 14.02 16.38 -4.54
CA PRO A 37 12.85 16.37 -3.68
C PRO A 37 13.17 15.85 -2.26
N ASN A 38 14.28 16.24 -1.62
CA ASN A 38 14.63 15.82 -0.26
C ASN A 38 13.97 16.69 0.81
N ARG A 39 13.90 16.15 2.04
CA ARG A 39 13.46 16.89 3.22
C ARG A 39 14.64 17.61 3.85
N SER A 40 14.39 18.80 4.39
CA SER A 40 15.40 19.60 5.09
C SER A 40 15.43 19.35 6.61
N LYS A 41 14.43 18.65 7.15
CA LYS A 41 14.24 18.42 8.59
C LYS A 41 13.91 16.96 8.88
N SER A 42 13.95 16.58 10.15
CA SER A 42 13.53 15.28 10.68
C SER A 42 12.01 15.09 10.75
N PHE A 43 11.25 15.90 10.00
CA PHE A 43 9.82 15.77 9.87
C PHE A 43 9.32 16.37 8.56
N ILE A 44 8.21 15.82 8.04
CA ILE A 44 7.50 16.33 6.86
C ILE A 44 5.99 16.33 7.11
N LYS A 45 5.27 17.24 6.48
CA LYS A 45 3.81 17.22 6.47
C LYS A 45 3.31 16.46 5.25
N LEU A 46 2.61 15.35 5.46
CA LEU A 46 1.99 14.59 4.38
C LEU A 46 0.71 15.29 3.94
N LYS A 47 0.58 15.62 2.65
CA LYS A 47 -0.57 16.39 2.15
C LYS A 47 -1.59 15.47 1.48
N ARG A 48 -1.16 14.69 0.51
CA ARG A 48 -2.05 13.86 -0.32
C ARG A 48 -1.25 12.74 -0.96
N LEU A 49 -1.83 11.55 -0.98
CA LEU A 49 -1.35 10.44 -1.79
C LEU A 49 -2.28 10.30 -3.00
N ARG A 50 -1.70 10.25 -4.19
CA ARG A 50 -2.41 9.92 -5.44
C ARG A 50 -1.82 8.62 -5.95
N PHE A 51 -2.67 7.78 -6.52
CA PHE A 51 -2.24 6.53 -7.13
C PHE A 51 -2.92 6.36 -8.47
N LYS A 52 -2.19 5.81 -9.44
CA LYS A 52 -2.68 5.51 -10.78
C LYS A 52 -1.92 4.32 -11.34
N GLY A 53 -2.60 3.45 -12.07
CA GLY A 53 -2.00 2.26 -12.62
C GLY A 53 -3.03 1.28 -13.15
N THR A 54 -2.62 0.02 -13.24
CA THR A 54 -3.48 -1.08 -13.68
C THR A 54 -3.24 -2.31 -12.81
N VAL A 55 -4.23 -3.19 -12.77
CA VAL A 55 -4.10 -4.57 -12.28
C VAL A 55 -4.47 -5.51 -13.42
N LYS A 56 -3.60 -6.48 -13.70
CA LYS A 56 -3.83 -7.55 -14.66
C LYS A 56 -4.21 -8.82 -13.91
N ILE A 57 -5.41 -9.32 -14.15
CA ILE A 57 -5.83 -10.63 -13.68
C ILE A 57 -5.55 -11.64 -14.77
N GLU A 58 -4.89 -12.74 -14.41
CA GLU A 58 -4.51 -13.80 -15.34
C GLU A 58 -4.93 -15.15 -14.77
N ARG A 59 -5.55 -15.97 -15.63
CA ARG A 59 -5.85 -17.35 -15.32
C ARG A 59 -4.55 -18.13 -15.15
N VAL A 60 -4.51 -18.98 -14.13
CA VAL A 60 -3.49 -20.04 -14.05
C VAL A 60 -4.11 -21.29 -14.65
N LEU A 61 -3.51 -21.83 -15.71
CA LEU A 61 -4.03 -23.00 -16.41
C LEU A 61 -4.07 -24.21 -15.48
N ASN A 62 -5.23 -24.86 -15.43
CA ASN A 62 -5.41 -26.16 -14.78
C ASN A 62 -5.14 -27.28 -15.80
N MET A 63 -4.60 -28.40 -15.31
CA MET A 63 -4.31 -29.59 -16.13
C MET A 63 -5.56 -30.23 -16.77
N ASP A 64 -6.76 -29.88 -16.27
CA ASP A 64 -8.04 -30.44 -16.71
C ASP A 64 -8.65 -29.74 -17.95
N GLY A 65 -8.00 -28.70 -18.48
CA GLY A 65 -8.46 -27.94 -19.65
C GLY A 65 -9.71 -27.10 -19.41
N SER A 66 -10.22 -27.04 -18.17
CA SER A 66 -11.38 -26.22 -17.83
C SER A 66 -10.98 -24.74 -17.76
N THR A 67 -11.83 -23.87 -18.30
CA THR A 67 -11.68 -22.41 -18.23
C THR A 67 -12.83 -21.79 -17.43
N PRO A 68 -13.00 -22.16 -16.14
CA PRO A 68 -14.10 -21.63 -15.33
C PRO A 68 -14.01 -20.11 -15.26
N LYS A 69 -15.14 -19.41 -15.36
CA LYS A 69 -15.19 -17.97 -15.09
C LYS A 69 -14.51 -17.67 -13.75
N ILE A 70 -13.66 -16.64 -13.70
CA ILE A 70 -13.01 -16.22 -12.45
C ILE A 70 -13.83 -15.06 -11.87
N GLU A 71 -14.36 -15.23 -10.68
CA GLU A 71 -14.97 -14.17 -9.90
C GLU A 71 -14.10 -13.86 -8.69
N GLY A 72 -13.78 -12.58 -8.49
CA GLY A 72 -12.87 -12.19 -7.44
C GLY A 72 -12.93 -10.74 -7.04
N VAL A 73 -12.21 -10.42 -5.98
CA VAL A 73 -12.10 -9.09 -5.40
C VAL A 73 -10.63 -8.71 -5.33
N PHE A 74 -10.29 -7.64 -6.04
CA PHE A 74 -9.02 -6.95 -5.86
C PHE A 74 -9.21 -5.81 -4.86
N SER A 75 -8.33 -5.73 -3.87
CA SER A 75 -8.30 -4.67 -2.87
C SER A 75 -6.91 -4.05 -2.77
N MET A 76 -6.85 -2.71 -2.73
CA MET A 76 -5.67 -1.95 -2.35
C MET A 76 -6.03 -1.03 -1.18
N VAL A 77 -5.36 -1.20 -0.05
CA VAL A 77 -5.65 -0.50 1.20
C VAL A 77 -4.46 0.36 1.60
N VAL A 78 -4.69 1.65 1.78
CA VAL A 78 -3.69 2.57 2.34
C VAL A 78 -3.94 2.67 3.83
N VAL A 79 -2.94 2.32 4.62
CA VAL A 79 -2.97 2.33 6.09
C VAL A 79 -1.92 3.29 6.61
N VAL A 80 -2.25 4.01 7.68
CA VAL A 80 -1.26 4.80 8.43
C VAL A 80 -0.82 4.01 9.66
N ASP A 81 0.48 3.78 9.78
CA ASP A 81 1.11 3.28 11.00
C ASP A 81 1.57 4.47 11.85
N ARG A 82 0.90 4.69 12.98
CA ARG A 82 1.18 5.81 13.89
C ARG A 82 2.47 5.61 14.68
N LYS A 83 2.92 4.36 14.85
CA LYS A 83 4.10 4.00 15.63
C LYS A 83 4.96 3.01 14.82
N PRO A 84 5.63 3.44 13.73
CA PRO A 84 6.38 2.54 12.86
C PRO A 84 7.53 1.85 13.58
N HIS A 85 7.50 0.53 13.57
CA HIS A 85 8.57 -0.35 14.02
C HIS A 85 8.36 -1.73 13.43
N LEU A 86 9.46 -2.39 13.07
CA LEU A 86 9.44 -3.79 12.66
C LEU A 86 9.23 -4.65 13.92
N GLY A 87 8.44 -5.72 13.77
CA GLY A 87 8.32 -6.74 14.80
C GLY A 87 9.59 -7.59 14.89
N SER A 88 9.56 -8.61 15.75
CA SER A 88 10.66 -9.58 15.88
C SER A 88 10.99 -10.32 14.59
N SER A 89 10.04 -10.43 13.65
CA SER A 89 10.24 -11.01 12.32
C SER A 89 11.06 -10.14 11.37
N GLY A 90 11.27 -8.85 11.69
CA GLY A 90 11.88 -7.90 10.77
C GLY A 90 11.01 -7.53 9.57
N CYS A 91 9.74 -7.98 9.53
CA CYS A 91 8.81 -7.72 8.44
C CYS A 91 7.68 -6.76 8.86
N LEU A 92 6.99 -6.21 7.85
CA LEU A 92 5.72 -5.51 8.07
C LEU A 92 4.65 -6.48 8.57
N HIS A 93 3.64 -5.95 9.26
CA HIS A 93 2.45 -6.74 9.56
C HIS A 93 1.82 -7.19 8.25
N THR A 94 1.46 -8.46 8.17
CA THR A 94 0.74 -9.06 7.07
C THR A 94 -0.71 -8.54 7.01
N PHE A 95 -1.35 -8.78 5.86
CA PHE A 95 -2.78 -8.46 5.70
C PHE A 95 -3.63 -9.11 6.79
N ASP A 96 -3.34 -10.37 7.13
CA ASP A 96 -4.16 -11.18 8.03
C ASP A 96 -4.04 -10.70 9.49
N GLU A 97 -2.83 -10.33 9.91
CA GLU A 97 -2.60 -9.78 11.24
C GLU A 97 -3.33 -8.44 11.41
N LEU A 98 -3.39 -7.64 10.35
CA LEU A 98 -3.93 -6.29 10.40
C LEU A 98 -5.47 -6.25 10.29
N PHE A 99 -6.05 -7.07 9.41
CA PHE A 99 -7.48 -7.04 9.07
C PHE A 99 -8.26 -8.30 9.47
N GLY A 100 -7.59 -9.31 10.02
CA GLY A 100 -8.16 -10.65 10.22
C GLY A 100 -8.20 -11.44 8.90
N ALA A 101 -9.12 -12.40 8.77
CA ALA A 101 -9.17 -13.28 7.61
C ALA A 101 -9.31 -12.52 6.27
N ARG A 102 -8.53 -12.92 5.24
CA ARG A 102 -8.56 -12.31 3.88
C ARG A 102 -9.94 -12.27 3.23
N ILE A 103 -10.81 -13.21 3.60
CA ILE A 103 -12.20 -13.26 3.13
C ILE A 103 -12.96 -11.96 3.46
N HIS A 104 -12.55 -11.22 4.50
CA HIS A 104 -13.11 -9.90 4.82
C HIS A 104 -12.90 -8.85 3.73
N SER A 105 -11.99 -9.07 2.77
CA SER A 105 -11.87 -8.24 1.57
C SER A 105 -13.17 -8.22 0.74
N HIS A 106 -13.98 -9.28 0.78
CA HIS A 106 -15.32 -9.29 0.17
C HIS A 106 -16.31 -8.36 0.88
N GLY A 107 -16.08 -8.02 2.14
CA GLY A 107 -16.92 -7.12 2.95
C GLY A 107 -16.25 -5.78 3.24
N ASN A 108 -16.40 -5.31 4.48
CA ASN A 108 -15.77 -4.10 5.01
C ASN A 108 -14.52 -4.46 5.81
N LEU A 109 -13.38 -3.93 5.41
CA LEU A 109 -12.12 -4.10 6.14
C LEU A 109 -12.09 -3.21 7.38
N SER A 110 -11.60 -3.76 8.49
CA SER A 110 -11.37 -3.01 9.72
C SER A 110 -10.08 -3.47 10.38
N ILE A 111 -9.38 -2.55 11.05
CA ILE A 111 -8.18 -2.88 11.83
C ILE A 111 -8.59 -3.74 13.03
N THR A 112 -7.87 -4.83 13.28
CA THR A 112 -8.05 -5.69 14.46
C THR A 112 -7.98 -4.87 15.75
N ALA A 113 -8.81 -5.20 16.74
CA ALA A 113 -9.03 -4.35 17.91
C ALA A 113 -7.74 -3.99 18.66
N THR A 114 -6.83 -4.96 18.78
CA THR A 114 -5.52 -4.82 19.45
C THR A 114 -4.56 -3.89 18.72
N LEU A 115 -4.77 -3.67 17.42
CA LEU A 115 -3.91 -2.87 16.55
C LEU A 115 -4.48 -1.48 16.26
N LYS A 116 -5.72 -1.19 16.67
CA LYS A 116 -6.39 0.09 16.40
C LYS A 116 -5.64 1.30 16.94
N ASP A 117 -4.94 1.19 18.06
CA ASP A 117 -4.16 2.30 18.62
C ASP A 117 -2.91 2.63 17.80
N ARG A 118 -2.43 1.68 16.99
CA ARG A 118 -1.26 1.84 16.14
C ARG A 118 -1.64 2.16 14.70
N PHE A 119 -2.59 1.44 14.13
CA PHE A 119 -2.93 1.52 12.72
C PHE A 119 -4.33 2.08 12.51
N TYR A 120 -4.52 2.81 11.41
CA TYR A 120 -5.85 3.14 10.91
C TYR A 120 -5.89 3.13 9.38
N ILE A 121 -7.04 2.73 8.84
CA ILE A 121 -7.28 2.72 7.40
C ILE A 121 -7.48 4.16 6.93
N ARG A 122 -6.70 4.57 5.94
CA ARG A 122 -6.79 5.88 5.31
C ARG A 122 -7.61 5.85 4.02
N HIS A 123 -7.50 4.77 3.26
CA HIS A 123 -8.21 4.59 2.02
C HIS A 123 -8.37 3.11 1.70
N VAL A 124 -9.50 2.74 1.11
CA VAL A 124 -9.75 1.41 0.55
C VAL A 124 -10.17 1.61 -0.90
N TYR A 125 -9.37 1.08 -1.82
CA TYR A 125 -9.78 0.87 -3.20
C TYR A 125 -10.15 -0.60 -3.36
N LYS A 126 -11.33 -0.87 -3.93
CA LYS A 126 -11.85 -2.22 -4.10
C LYS A 126 -12.54 -2.35 -5.45
N ARG A 127 -12.29 -3.46 -6.14
CA ARG A 127 -12.96 -3.83 -7.39
C ARG A 127 -13.39 -5.29 -7.33
N VAL A 128 -14.68 -5.51 -7.55
CA VAL A 128 -15.23 -6.84 -7.84
C VAL A 128 -15.05 -7.07 -9.34
N LEU A 129 -14.42 -8.18 -9.70
CA LEU A 129 -14.00 -8.50 -11.05
C LEU A 129 -14.58 -9.85 -11.47
N SER A 130 -14.94 -9.93 -12.75
CA SER A 130 -15.47 -11.11 -13.41
C SER A 130 -14.67 -11.29 -14.70
N VAL A 131 -13.82 -12.31 -14.76
CA VAL A 131 -12.91 -12.57 -15.87
C VAL A 131 -13.35 -13.83 -16.61
N GLU A 132 -13.84 -13.65 -17.83
CA GLU A 132 -14.31 -14.74 -18.69
C GLU A 132 -13.19 -15.28 -19.60
N LYS A 133 -12.31 -14.39 -20.07
CA LYS A 133 -11.18 -14.73 -20.95
C LYS A 133 -9.95 -15.17 -20.15
N ASP A 134 -8.82 -15.36 -20.80
CA ASP A 134 -7.55 -15.74 -20.15
C ASP A 134 -6.97 -14.63 -19.26
N SER A 135 -7.24 -13.37 -19.61
CA SER A 135 -6.82 -12.24 -18.80
C SER A 135 -7.74 -11.02 -18.94
N MET A 136 -7.67 -10.14 -17.96
CA MET A 136 -8.34 -8.84 -17.93
C MET A 136 -7.41 -7.82 -17.29
N MET A 137 -7.33 -6.62 -17.86
CA MET A 137 -6.67 -5.47 -17.24
C MET A 137 -7.69 -4.45 -16.81
N VAL A 138 -7.48 -3.87 -15.63
CA VAL A 138 -8.40 -2.89 -15.04
C VAL A 138 -7.59 -1.73 -14.49
N ASP A 139 -8.07 -0.52 -14.74
CA ASP A 139 -7.46 0.67 -14.17
C ASP A 139 -7.62 0.71 -12.65
N VAL A 140 -6.57 1.20 -12.00
CA VAL A 140 -6.51 1.48 -10.56
C VAL A 140 -6.14 2.94 -10.43
N GLU A 141 -7.08 3.77 -9.99
CA GLU A 141 -6.80 5.19 -9.75
C GLU A 141 -7.56 5.72 -8.55
N GLY A 142 -6.97 6.73 -7.91
CA GLY A 142 -7.60 7.42 -6.80
C GLY A 142 -6.67 8.38 -6.07
N SER A 143 -7.24 9.01 -5.05
CA SER A 143 -6.51 9.93 -4.19
C SER A 143 -7.08 9.93 -2.78
N THR A 144 -6.19 10.09 -1.79
CA THR A 144 -6.59 10.37 -0.41
C THR A 144 -5.78 11.53 0.14
N TYR A 145 -6.48 12.50 0.75
CA TYR A 145 -5.82 13.57 1.50
C TYR A 145 -5.25 12.98 2.79
N LEU A 146 -4.05 13.40 3.20
CA LEU A 146 -3.42 13.01 4.46
C LEU A 146 -3.46 14.14 5.49
N SER A 147 -3.54 15.38 5.02
CA SER A 147 -3.79 16.56 5.84
C SER A 147 -4.83 17.47 5.20
N ASN A 148 -5.66 18.12 6.02
CA ASN A 148 -6.54 19.22 5.61
C ASN A 148 -6.61 20.28 6.73
N LYS A 149 -7.60 21.17 6.70
CA LYS A 149 -7.78 22.21 7.74
C LYS A 149 -8.14 21.63 9.12
N ARG A 150 -8.75 20.44 9.19
CA ARG A 150 -9.25 19.79 10.41
C ARG A 150 -8.29 18.78 11.02
N PHE A 151 -7.49 18.09 10.20
CA PHE A 151 -6.47 17.16 10.68
C PHE A 151 -5.16 17.32 9.92
N ASN A 152 -4.04 17.13 10.63
CA ASN A 152 -2.70 17.23 10.06
C ASN A 152 -1.93 15.93 10.31
N CYS A 153 -1.44 15.30 9.24
CA CYS A 153 -0.56 14.15 9.32
C CYS A 153 0.90 14.60 9.10
N TRP A 154 1.66 14.61 10.19
CA TRP A 154 3.10 14.84 10.17
C TRP A 154 3.82 13.51 10.34
N ALA A 155 4.76 13.22 9.46
CA ALA A 155 5.70 12.12 9.61
C ALA A 155 6.99 12.63 10.25
N THR A 156 7.63 11.81 11.07
CA THR A 156 8.93 12.10 11.70
C THR A 156 9.90 10.94 11.47
N PHE A 157 11.20 11.21 11.62
CA PHE A 157 12.28 10.27 11.29
C PHE A 157 13.23 10.06 12.48
N LYS A 158 14.01 8.96 12.46
CA LYS A 158 15.03 8.59 13.45
C LYS A 158 16.43 8.95 12.91
N ASP A 159 16.62 10.24 12.65
CA ASP A 159 17.85 10.78 12.05
C ASP A 159 19.00 10.90 13.07
N ASP A 160 19.23 9.84 13.84
CA ASP A 160 20.26 9.80 14.88
C ASP A 160 21.66 9.67 14.25
N GLU A 161 21.77 8.92 13.14
CA GLU A 161 23.00 8.69 12.40
C GLU A 161 22.89 9.18 10.95
N ARG A 162 23.98 9.72 10.41
CA ARG A 162 23.95 10.35 9.09
C ARG A 162 23.58 9.38 7.96
N ASP A 163 24.00 8.12 8.08
CA ASP A 163 23.77 7.08 7.08
C ASP A 163 22.34 6.48 7.16
N SER A 164 21.63 6.69 8.28
CA SER A 164 20.25 6.24 8.46
C SER A 164 19.20 7.27 8.03
N CYS A 165 19.62 8.49 7.65
CA CYS A 165 18.77 9.63 7.28
C CYS A 165 18.03 9.48 5.92
N ASN A 166 17.50 8.29 5.64
CA ASN A 166 16.73 7.97 4.44
C ASN A 166 15.21 8.02 4.71
N GLY A 167 14.41 7.69 3.71
CA GLY A 167 12.95 7.64 3.84
C GLY A 167 12.34 6.24 3.88
N VAL A 168 13.13 5.20 4.15
CA VAL A 168 12.61 3.84 4.26
C VAL A 168 11.86 3.64 5.57
N TYR A 169 10.95 2.66 5.61
CA TYR A 169 10.08 2.42 6.78
C TYR A 169 10.83 2.33 8.12
N ALA A 170 12.01 1.71 8.15
CA ALA A 170 12.82 1.55 9.36
C ALA A 170 13.22 2.89 10.00
N ASN A 171 13.49 3.92 9.19
CA ASN A 171 13.86 5.25 9.66
C ASN A 171 12.65 6.11 10.08
N ILE A 172 11.42 5.72 9.75
CA ILE A 172 10.23 6.51 10.13
C ILE A 172 9.92 6.24 11.61
N SER A 173 9.72 7.31 12.40
CA SER A 173 9.35 7.23 13.82
C SER A 173 7.87 7.51 14.08
N LYS A 174 7.17 8.15 13.13
CA LYS A 174 5.74 8.46 13.26
C LYS A 174 5.07 8.54 11.89
N ASN A 175 3.85 7.99 11.80
CA ASN A 175 2.96 8.11 10.65
C ASN A 175 3.59 7.65 9.31
N ALA A 176 3.99 6.39 9.23
CA ALA A 176 4.35 5.76 7.96
C ALA A 176 3.10 5.42 7.14
N LEU A 177 3.23 5.40 5.81
CA LEU A 177 2.17 4.95 4.90
C LEU A 177 2.47 3.53 4.45
N LEU A 178 1.56 2.61 4.76
CA LEU A 178 1.58 1.22 4.30
C LEU A 178 0.55 1.03 3.19
N VAL A 179 0.88 0.18 2.23
CA VAL A 179 -0.02 -0.25 1.16
C VAL A 179 -0.17 -1.76 1.21
N TYR A 180 -1.41 -2.22 1.25
CA TYR A 180 -1.77 -3.62 1.27
C TYR A 180 -2.54 -3.97 0.01
N TYR A 181 -2.03 -4.92 -0.75
CA TYR A 181 -2.74 -5.50 -1.89
C TYR A 181 -3.31 -6.85 -1.48
N CYS A 182 -4.53 -7.16 -1.93
CA CYS A 182 -5.13 -8.47 -1.72
C CYS A 182 -5.94 -8.87 -2.96
N TRP A 183 -5.75 -10.11 -3.39
CA TRP A 183 -6.52 -10.75 -4.44
C TRP A 183 -7.19 -11.99 -3.87
N MET A 184 -8.53 -11.99 -3.88
CA MET A 184 -9.34 -13.15 -3.52
C MET A 184 -10.17 -13.56 -4.73
N SER A 185 -10.20 -14.84 -5.06
CA SER A 185 -11.01 -15.36 -6.16
C SER A 185 -11.54 -16.76 -5.88
N ASP A 186 -12.54 -17.17 -6.64
CA ASP A 186 -13.13 -18.52 -6.61
C ASP A 186 -12.32 -19.55 -7.42
N ALA A 187 -11.52 -19.09 -8.39
CA ALA A 187 -10.71 -19.93 -9.26
C ALA A 187 -9.23 -19.52 -9.26
N LEU A 188 -8.35 -20.49 -9.56
CA LEU A 188 -6.89 -20.30 -9.59
C LEU A 188 -6.50 -19.20 -10.61
N SER A 189 -5.90 -18.14 -10.09
CA SER A 189 -5.55 -16.96 -10.86
C SER A 189 -4.43 -16.19 -10.17
N LYS A 190 -3.85 -15.23 -10.91
CA LYS A 190 -2.86 -14.27 -10.42
C LYS A 190 -3.34 -12.85 -10.68
N ALA A 191 -2.97 -11.94 -9.79
CA ALA A 191 -3.17 -10.50 -9.97
C ALA A 191 -1.81 -9.79 -9.96
N SER A 192 -1.42 -9.23 -11.10
CA SER A 192 -0.18 -8.48 -11.26
C SER A 192 -0.49 -6.98 -11.25
N THR A 193 0.06 -6.23 -10.29
CA THR A 193 -0.19 -4.80 -10.18
C THR A 193 0.93 -3.97 -10.79
N PHE A 194 0.55 -2.92 -11.51
CA PHE A 194 1.44 -1.85 -11.96
C PHE A 194 0.86 -0.54 -11.46
N VAL A 195 1.28 -0.07 -10.29
CA VAL A 195 0.71 1.14 -9.65
C VAL A 195 1.80 2.14 -9.31
N SER A 196 1.62 3.37 -9.78
CA SER A 196 2.44 4.51 -9.41
C SER A 196 1.78 5.32 -8.29
N PHE A 197 2.58 5.84 -7.37
CA PHE A 197 2.16 6.70 -6.28
C PHE A 197 2.86 8.05 -6.37
N ASP A 198 2.07 9.12 -6.25
CA ASP A 198 2.59 10.46 -6.03
C ASP A 198 2.21 10.92 -4.62
N LEU A 199 3.23 11.10 -3.77
CA LEU A 199 3.08 11.68 -2.44
C LEU A 199 3.38 13.17 -2.50
N ASP A 200 2.33 13.99 -2.36
CA ASP A 200 2.46 15.42 -2.13
C ASP A 200 2.77 15.67 -0.64
N TYR A 201 3.81 16.44 -0.34
CA TYR A 201 4.24 16.74 1.03
C TYR A 201 4.84 18.16 1.17
N VAL A 202 5.07 18.60 2.41
CA VAL A 202 5.80 19.83 2.74
C VAL A 202 6.96 19.47 3.67
N GLY A 203 8.20 19.73 3.26
CA GLY A 203 9.42 19.29 3.96
C GLY A 203 10.66 20.08 3.58
#